data_AF-A0A2N4WQB8-F1
#
_entry.id   AF-A0A2N4WQB8-F1
#
_cell.length_a   1.000
_cell.length_b   1.000
_cell.length_c   1.000
_cell.angle_alpha   90.00
_cell.angle_beta   90.00
_cell.angle_gamma   90.00
#
_symmetry.space_group_name_H-M   'P 1'
#
loop_
_entity.id
_entity.type
_entity.pdbx_description
1 polymer ?
#
loop_
_entity_poly.entity_id
_entity_poly.type
_entity_poly.pdbx_seq_one_letter_code
_entity_poly.pdbx_strand_id
1 'polypeptide(L)'
;MGSDASSEPGAYVGQLADHARKLQRDAQHAIAQGDYARASALIGDAEMLAEDVHILVDDIEHRQIDRMMGLAASDGAAAAKTRLGRRRGRFTLPPRKVRMALGTGLAMSLALVEC
;
A
#
# COMPACT_ATOMS: atom_id res chain seq x y z
N MET A 1 30.59 -9.39 -7.37
CA MET A 1 29.72 -8.99 -8.50
C MET A 1 28.29 -9.25 -8.07
N GLY A 2 27.63 -8.24 -7.52
CA GLY A 2 26.22 -8.31 -7.16
C GLY A 2 25.43 -7.78 -8.34
N SER A 3 24.72 -8.66 -9.02
CA SER A 3 23.81 -8.23 -10.08
C SER A 3 22.65 -7.52 -9.41
N ASP A 4 22.62 -6.21 -9.53
CA ASP A 4 21.42 -5.39 -9.37
C ASP A 4 20.40 -5.84 -10.42
N ALA A 5 19.75 -6.97 -10.18
CA ALA A 5 18.48 -7.29 -10.79
C ALA A 5 17.43 -6.36 -10.16
N SER A 6 17.55 -5.08 -10.48
CA SER A 6 16.42 -4.15 -10.48
C SER A 6 15.47 -4.58 -11.60
N SER A 7 14.92 -5.79 -11.50
CA SER A 7 13.74 -6.15 -12.26
C SER A 7 12.64 -5.23 -11.73
N GLU A 8 12.13 -4.35 -12.59
CA GLU A 8 10.95 -3.56 -12.24
C GLU A 8 9.90 -4.51 -11.65
N PRO A 9 9.22 -4.14 -10.54
CA PRO A 9 8.27 -5.04 -9.87
C PRO A 9 7.22 -5.63 -10.83
N GLY A 10 6.84 -4.90 -11.88
CA GLY A 10 5.94 -5.38 -12.93
C GLY A 10 6.53 -6.49 -13.82
N ALA A 11 7.85 -6.51 -14.03
CA ALA A 11 8.51 -7.54 -14.83
C ALA A 11 8.47 -8.90 -14.14
N TYR A 12 8.60 -8.94 -12.82
CA TYR A 12 8.52 -10.18 -12.03
C TYR A 12 7.09 -10.76 -12.04
N VAL A 13 6.08 -9.92 -11.82
CA VAL A 13 4.66 -10.35 -11.90
C VAL A 13 4.30 -10.83 -13.31
N GLY A 14 4.83 -10.18 -14.35
CA GLY A 14 4.69 -10.61 -15.74
C GLY A 14 5.24 -12.02 -15.98
N GLN A 15 6.45 -12.31 -15.49
CA GLN A 15 7.05 -13.65 -15.59
C GLN A 15 6.22 -14.72 -14.87
N LEU A 16 5.69 -14.39 -13.68
CA LEU A 16 4.83 -15.28 -12.91
C LEU A 16 3.54 -15.62 -13.68
N ALA A 17 2.91 -14.62 -14.27
CA ALA A 17 1.71 -14.79 -15.08
C ALA A 17 1.98 -15.61 -16.35
N ASP A 18 3.11 -15.40 -17.01
CA ASP A 18 3.49 -16.18 -18.19
C ASP A 18 3.80 -17.63 -17.84
N HIS A 19 4.41 -17.87 -16.68
CA HIS A 19 4.65 -19.21 -16.16
C HIS A 19 3.33 -19.94 -15.86
N ALA A 20 2.38 -19.28 -15.20
CA ALA A 20 1.05 -19.83 -14.93
C ALA A 20 0.31 -20.22 -16.22
N ARG A 21 0.32 -19.34 -17.23
CA ARG A 21 -0.28 -19.62 -18.55
C ARG A 21 0.38 -20.81 -19.25
N LYS A 22 1.70 -20.97 -19.08
CA LYS A 22 2.42 -22.11 -19.64
C LYS A 22 1.99 -23.41 -18.95
N LEU A 23 2.02 -23.46 -17.62
CA LEU A 23 1.58 -24.64 -16.84
C LEU A 23 0.15 -25.04 -17.19
N GLN A 24 -0.76 -24.07 -17.30
CA GLN A 24 -2.14 -24.33 -17.70
C GLN A 24 -2.24 -24.98 -19.09
N ARG A 25 -1.54 -24.44 -20.10
CA ARG A 25 -1.54 -25.00 -21.46
C ARG A 25 -0.94 -26.40 -21.49
N ASP A 26 0.16 -26.61 -20.79
CA ASP A 26 0.85 -27.90 -20.73
C ASP A 26 -0.03 -28.95 -20.03
N ALA A 27 -0.72 -28.57 -18.95
CA ALA A 27 -1.66 -29.46 -18.24
C ALA A 27 -2.87 -29.82 -19.11
N GLN A 28 -3.47 -28.83 -19.80
CA GLN A 28 -4.56 -29.08 -20.75
C GLN A 28 -4.13 -30.02 -21.88
N HIS A 29 -2.90 -29.85 -22.38
CA HIS A 29 -2.36 -30.72 -23.42
C HIS A 29 -2.15 -32.16 -22.91
N ALA A 30 -1.60 -32.32 -21.69
CA ALA A 30 -1.44 -33.63 -21.07
C ALA A 30 -2.79 -34.34 -20.84
N ILE A 31 -3.82 -33.61 -20.40
CA ILE A 31 -5.19 -34.13 -20.25
C ILE A 31 -5.74 -34.59 -21.60
N ALA A 32 -5.57 -33.80 -22.66
CA ALA A 32 -6.04 -34.16 -24.00
C ALA A 32 -5.34 -35.41 -24.56
N GLN A 33 -4.10 -35.68 -24.13
CA GLN A 33 -3.34 -36.87 -24.49
C GLN A 33 -3.65 -38.09 -23.59
N GLY A 34 -4.46 -37.92 -22.54
CA GLY A 34 -4.73 -38.95 -21.55
C GLY A 34 -3.58 -39.22 -20.58
N ASP A 35 -2.55 -38.37 -20.57
CA ASP A 35 -1.43 -38.46 -19.63
C ASP A 35 -1.77 -37.76 -18.32
N TYR A 36 -2.60 -38.41 -17.51
CA TYR A 36 -3.10 -37.86 -16.25
C TYR A 36 -2.03 -37.76 -15.16
N ALA A 37 -0.99 -38.60 -15.21
CA ALA A 37 0.13 -38.52 -14.27
C ALA A 37 0.91 -37.20 -14.50
N ARG A 38 1.21 -36.88 -15.76
CA ARG A 38 1.83 -35.60 -16.10
C ARG A 38 0.92 -34.42 -15.83
N ALA A 39 -0.38 -34.52 -16.12
CA ALA A 39 -1.32 -33.46 -15.80
C ALA A 39 -1.37 -33.18 -14.28
N SER A 40 -1.38 -34.23 -13.45
CA SER A 40 -1.37 -34.09 -12.00
C SER A 40 -0.11 -33.40 -11.48
N ALA A 41 1.07 -33.73 -12.04
CA ALA A 41 2.32 -33.06 -11.66
C ALA A 41 2.29 -31.57 -12.04
N LEU A 42 1.84 -31.24 -13.25
CA LEU A 42 1.74 -29.85 -13.71
C LEU A 42 0.72 -29.01 -12.91
N ILE A 43 -0.36 -29.65 -12.42
CA ILE A 43 -1.31 -29.00 -11.51
C ILE A 43 -0.64 -28.73 -10.16
N GLY A 44 0.11 -29.68 -9.61
CA GLY A 44 0.88 -29.47 -8.38
C GLY A 44 1.91 -28.34 -8.51
N ASP A 45 2.61 -28.26 -9.64
CA ASP A 45 3.53 -27.15 -9.93
C ASP A 45 2.78 -25.80 -9.99
N ALA A 46 1.54 -25.78 -10.51
CA ALA A 46 0.72 -24.59 -10.55
C ALA A 46 0.18 -24.18 -9.16
N GLU A 47 -0.07 -25.15 -8.27
CA GLU A 47 -0.42 -24.90 -6.87
C GLU A 47 0.73 -24.23 -6.12
N MET A 48 1.96 -24.74 -6.28
CA MET A 48 3.14 -24.09 -5.71
C MET A 48 3.33 -22.65 -6.22
N LEU A 49 3.12 -22.43 -7.52
CA LEU A 49 3.17 -21.09 -8.09
C LEU A 49 2.11 -20.16 -7.47
N ALA A 50 0.91 -20.67 -7.18
CA ALA A 50 -0.13 -19.89 -6.53
C ALA A 50 0.22 -19.53 -5.08
N GLU A 51 0.91 -20.41 -4.36
CA GLU A 51 1.45 -20.11 -3.03
C GLU A 51 2.50 -18.98 -3.10
N ASP A 52 3.41 -19.03 -4.07
CA ASP A 52 4.39 -17.96 -4.29
C ASP A 52 3.72 -16.61 -4.60
N VAL A 53 2.66 -16.62 -5.43
CA VAL A 53 1.84 -15.42 -5.71
C VAL A 53 1.26 -14.87 -4.40
N HIS A 54 0.70 -15.75 -3.58
CA HIS A 54 0.01 -15.36 -2.35
C HIS A 54 0.96 -14.67 -1.37
N ILE A 55 2.13 -15.28 -1.14
CA ILE A 55 3.18 -14.70 -0.27
C ILE A 55 3.64 -13.34 -0.80
N LEU A 56 3.83 -13.22 -2.13
CA LEU A 56 4.23 -11.96 -2.74
C LEU A 56 3.19 -10.85 -2.52
N VAL A 57 1.91 -11.17 -2.69
CA VAL A 57 0.82 -10.21 -2.50
C VAL A 57 0.75 -9.76 -1.04
N ASP A 58 0.82 -10.70 -0.10
CA ASP A 58 0.85 -10.40 1.34
C ASP A 58 2.02 -9.48 1.69
N ASP A 59 3.21 -9.75 1.17
CA ASP A 59 4.40 -8.91 1.38
C ASP A 59 4.20 -7.49 0.83
N ILE A 60 3.57 -7.36 -0.35
CA ILE A 60 3.27 -6.07 -0.95
C ILE A 60 2.27 -5.30 -0.09
N GLU A 61 1.21 -5.97 0.37
CA GLU A 61 0.18 -5.39 1.22
C GLU A 61 0.77 -4.88 2.54
N HIS A 62 1.56 -5.71 3.23
CA HIS A 62 2.24 -5.31 4.47
C HIS A 62 3.13 -4.08 4.26
N ARG A 63 3.96 -4.07 3.20
CA ARG A 63 4.81 -2.91 2.88
C ARG A 63 4.00 -1.66 2.53
N GLN A 64 2.82 -1.80 1.95
CA GLN A 64 1.95 -0.66 1.64
C GLN A 64 1.30 -0.12 2.92
N ILE A 65 0.81 -1.00 3.79
CA ILE A 65 0.24 -0.64 5.09
C ILE A 65 1.28 0.09 5.96
N ASP A 66 2.50 -0.45 6.06
CA ASP A 66 3.59 0.17 6.81
C ASP A 66 3.95 1.56 6.26
N ARG A 67 4.00 1.72 4.93
CA ARG A 67 4.22 3.02 4.29
C ARG A 67 3.10 4.02 4.61
N MET A 68 1.84 3.59 4.55
CA MET A 68 0.70 4.46 4.90
C MET A 68 0.74 4.87 6.37
N MET A 69 1.02 3.94 7.28
CA MET A 69 1.16 4.25 8.71
C MET A 69 2.32 5.21 8.99
N GLY A 70 3.47 5.00 8.33
CA GLY A 70 4.62 5.90 8.42
C GLY A 70 4.29 7.32 7.96
N LEU A 71 3.58 7.46 6.84
CA LEU A 71 3.12 8.76 6.33
C LEU A 71 2.16 9.43 7.33
N ALA A 72 1.15 8.71 7.82
CA ALA A 72 0.19 9.24 8.80
C ALA A 72 0.88 9.68 10.12
N ALA A 73 1.87 8.93 10.59
CA ALA A 73 2.66 9.29 11.77
C ALA A 73 3.51 10.56 11.52
N SER A 74 4.07 10.69 10.32
CA SER A 74 4.85 11.87 9.93
C SER A 74 3.98 13.13 9.82
N ASP A 75 2.77 13.02 9.27
CA ASP A 75 1.80 14.10 9.19
C ASP A 75 1.29 14.52 10.58
N GLY A 76 1.01 13.55 11.45
CA GLY A 76 0.66 13.80 12.85
C GLY A 76 1.75 14.54 13.61
N ALA A 77 3.01 14.16 13.41
CA ALA A 77 4.17 14.82 14.00
C ALA A 77 4.39 16.23 13.43
N ALA A 78 4.18 16.43 12.13
CA ALA A 78 4.25 17.75 11.48
C ALA A 78 3.14 18.69 11.96
N ALA A 79 1.92 18.19 12.13
CA ALA A 79 0.80 18.92 12.71
C ALA A 79 1.03 19.29 14.20
N ALA A 80 1.64 18.39 14.97
CA ALA A 80 2.03 18.66 16.35
C ALA A 80 3.13 19.74 16.44
N LYS A 81 4.15 19.68 15.58
CA LYS A 81 5.23 20.68 15.50
C LYS A 81 4.72 22.07 15.08
N THR A 82 3.81 22.15 14.11
CA THR A 82 3.17 23.42 13.71
C THR A 82 2.29 23.99 14.83
N ARG A 83 1.53 23.17 15.56
CA ARG A 83 0.79 23.62 16.76
C ARG A 83 1.72 24.14 17.87
N LEU A 84 2.85 23.48 18.12
CA LEU A 84 3.87 23.92 19.09
C LEU A 84 4.59 25.20 18.67
N GLY A 85 4.96 25.33 17.39
CA GLY A 85 5.56 26.56 16.83
C GLY A 85 4.62 27.76 16.90
N ARG A 86 3.33 27.55 16.62
CA ARG A 86 2.30 28.59 16.74
C ARG A 86 2.03 29.01 18.19
N ARG A 87 2.24 28.12 19.16
CA ARG A 87 2.11 28.43 20.59
C ARG A 87 3.32 29.20 21.14
N ARG A 88 4.53 28.93 20.62
CA ARG A 88 5.77 29.63 21.03
C ARG A 88 5.88 31.06 20.50
N GLY A 89 5.18 31.40 19.41
CA GLY A 89 5.13 32.75 18.85
C GLY A 89 4.12 33.72 19.50
N ARG A 90 3.43 33.32 20.59
CA ARG A 90 2.34 34.11 21.19
C ARG A 90 2.60 34.61 22.61
N PHE A 91 3.87 34.78 22.97
CA PHE A 91 4.30 35.50 24.17
C PHE A 91 5.27 36.62 23.82
N THR A 92 4.81 37.58 23.02
CA THR A 92 5.31 38.95 23.07
C THR A 92 4.09 39.84 23.28
N LEU A 93 3.88 40.23 24.53
CA LEU A 93 2.94 41.27 24.93
C LEU A 93 3.47 42.64 24.48
N PRO A 94 2.74 43.40 23.65
CA PRO A 94 2.75 44.86 23.76
C PRO A 94 1.59 45.29 24.66
N PRO A 95 1.81 46.15 25.68
CA PRO A 95 0.72 46.68 26.48
C PRO A 95 0.07 47.80 25.69
N ARG A 96 -1.05 47.53 25.02
CA ARG A 96 -1.92 48.62 24.54
C ARG A 96 -3.38 48.17 24.45
N LYS A 97 -4.18 48.87 25.24
CA LYS A 97 -5.62 48.76 25.42
C LYS A 97 -6.33 48.70 24.06
N VAL A 98 -6.99 47.59 23.76
CA VAL A 98 -8.04 47.55 22.74
C VAL A 98 -9.21 46.77 23.30
N ARG A 99 -10.37 47.42 23.27
CA ARG A 99 -11.62 46.97 23.87
C ARG A 99 -12.08 45.66 23.26
N MET A 100 -12.58 44.79 24.14
CA MET A 100 -13.35 43.58 23.82
C MET A 100 -14.49 43.91 22.84
N ALA A 101 -14.57 43.15 21.76
CA ALA A 101 -15.83 42.84 21.09
C ALA A 101 -15.81 41.32 20.82
N LEU A 102 -16.46 40.58 21.72
CA LEU A 102 -16.80 39.18 21.55
C LEU A 102 -17.77 39.08 20.36
N GLY A 103 -17.32 38.54 19.25
CA GLY A 103 -18.14 38.21 18.08
C GLY A 103 -18.07 36.71 17.81
N THR A 104 -19.13 36.01 18.16
CA THR A 104 -19.43 34.59 17.91
C THR A 104 -19.28 34.21 16.44
N GLY A 105 -18.61 33.10 16.14
CA GLY A 105 -18.51 32.57 14.79
C GLY A 105 -17.83 31.20 14.72
N LEU A 106 -18.36 30.22 15.45
CA LEU A 106 -18.02 28.81 15.29
C LEU A 106 -19.06 28.22 14.32
N ALA A 107 -18.69 28.04 13.05
CA ALA A 107 -19.46 27.24 12.12
C ALA A 107 -18.60 26.05 11.69
N MET A 108 -18.86 24.93 12.37
CA MET A 108 -18.48 23.59 11.91
C MET A 108 -19.32 23.24 10.69
N SER A 109 -18.69 22.82 9.60
CA SER A 109 -19.33 21.98 8.59
C SER A 109 -18.34 20.91 8.13
N LEU A 110 -18.37 19.77 8.83
CA LEU A 110 -18.03 18.47 8.27
C LEU A 110 -19.27 17.99 7.52
N ALA A 111 -19.19 17.89 6.19
CA ALA A 111 -20.13 17.12 5.39
C ALA A 111 -19.38 15.92 4.82
N LEU A 112 -19.25 14.89 5.66
CA LEU A 112 -19.26 13.50 5.19
C LEU A 112 -20.72 13.17 4.91
N VAL A 113 -21.05 12.72 3.70
CA VAL A 113 -21.97 11.61 3.44
C VAL A 113 -21.98 11.31 1.94
N GLU A 114 -22.02 10.00 1.69
CA GLU A 114 -21.91 9.25 0.44
C GLU A 114 -22.88 9.70 -0.66
N CYS A 115 -22.41 9.65 -1.90
CA CYS A 115 -23.16 9.34 -3.13
C CYS A 115 -22.18 8.84 -4.18
#